data_AF-A0A673YXJ7-F1
#
_entry.id   AF-A0A673YXJ7-F1
#
_cell.length_a   1.000
_cell.length_b   1.000
_cell.length_c   1.000
_cell.angle_alpha   90.00
_cell.angle_beta   90.00
_cell.angle_gamma   90.00
#
_symmetry.space_group_name_H-M   'P 1'
#
loop_
_entity.id
_entity.type
_entity.pdbx_description
1 polymer ?
#
loop_
_entity_poly.entity_id
_entity_poly.type
_entity_poly.pdbx_seq_one_letter_code
_entity_poly.pdbx_strand_id
1 'polypeptide(L)'
;MAASKVKQDMPPPGGYGPVDYKRNLPKRGLSGYSMLTIGVGVMCFGYWRLFKWNRERRRLQIEELEARIALLPLLQAEQDRRQLRMLRENLEEEAVVMKDVPGWKVGENVFHTDRWVAPLTEELFNLRPREELLHKRFGFLWGTRPMSTMLISLMAPKKCAVSFSGTHYLVRPVLNVSRILFISVLDRFVQEPICQDPVPFLT
;
A
#
# COMPACT_ATOMS: atom_id res chain seq x y z
N MET A 1 -21.41 97.79 30.71
CA MET A 1 -21.53 96.33 30.77
C MET A 1 -20.33 95.73 30.05
N ALA A 2 -19.35 95.18 30.78
CA ALA A 2 -18.19 94.52 30.18
C ALA A 2 -18.59 93.12 29.68
N ALA A 3 -18.44 92.86 28.38
CA ALA A 3 -18.77 91.56 27.79
C ALA A 3 -17.68 90.53 28.13
N SER A 4 -18.05 89.43 28.78
CA SER A 4 -17.15 88.30 29.04
C SER A 4 -16.75 87.62 27.72
N LYS A 5 -15.46 87.60 27.39
CA LYS A 5 -14.94 86.97 26.17
C LYS A 5 -15.02 85.45 26.28
N VAL A 6 -16.07 84.85 25.72
CA VAL A 6 -16.20 83.38 25.60
C VAL A 6 -15.20 82.88 24.56
N LYS A 7 -14.27 82.02 24.97
CA LYS A 7 -13.34 81.34 24.05
C LYS A 7 -14.04 80.08 23.55
N GLN A 8 -14.64 80.19 22.37
CA GLN A 8 -15.30 79.07 21.71
C GLN A 8 -14.25 78.27 20.93
N ASP A 9 -14.35 76.94 20.97
CA ASP A 9 -13.50 76.09 20.14
C ASP A 9 -14.01 76.15 18.69
N MET A 10 -13.14 76.65 17.83
CA MET A 10 -13.43 76.92 16.42
C MET A 10 -12.46 76.09 15.58
N PRO A 11 -12.87 75.59 14.40
CA PRO A 11 -11.91 75.00 13.48
C PRO A 11 -10.85 76.06 13.11
N PRO A 12 -9.60 75.64 12.86
CA PRO A 12 -8.54 76.57 12.53
C PRO A 12 -8.91 77.41 11.29
N PRO A 13 -8.51 78.69 11.22
CA PRO A 13 -8.75 79.52 10.05
C PRO A 13 -8.01 78.90 8.85
N GLY A 14 -8.76 78.21 7.97
CA GLY A 14 -8.23 77.38 6.88
C GLY A 14 -8.86 75.98 6.77
N GLY A 15 -9.62 75.55 7.78
CA GLY A 15 -10.31 74.25 7.77
C GLY A 15 -9.38 73.05 8.04
N TYR A 16 -9.96 71.84 8.08
CA TYR A 16 -9.19 70.60 8.23
C TYR A 16 -8.71 70.11 6.86
N GLY A 17 -7.60 69.36 6.85
CA GLY A 17 -7.08 68.73 5.63
C GLY A 17 -8.10 67.77 4.99
N PRO A 18 -7.97 67.50 3.69
CA PRO A 18 -8.89 66.62 2.99
C PRO A 18 -8.81 65.20 3.58
N VAL A 19 -9.97 64.67 3.96
CA VAL A 19 -10.11 63.31 4.48
C VAL A 19 -10.55 62.40 3.33
N ASP A 20 -9.74 61.39 3.02
CA ASP A 20 -10.05 60.41 1.99
C ASP A 20 -11.16 59.46 2.46
N TYR A 21 -12.40 59.81 2.14
CA TYR A 21 -13.59 59.02 2.46
C TYR A 21 -13.85 57.88 1.46
N LYS A 22 -13.11 57.84 0.34
CA LYS A 22 -13.29 56.83 -0.72
C LYS A 22 -12.48 55.59 -0.42
N ARG A 23 -13.10 54.43 -0.65
CA ARG A 23 -12.46 53.12 -0.51
C ARG A 23 -11.41 52.90 -1.63
N ASN A 24 -10.14 52.92 -1.28
CA ASN A 24 -9.00 52.74 -2.18
C ASN A 24 -8.44 51.29 -2.13
N LEU A 25 -9.14 50.33 -2.75
CA LEU A 25 -8.61 48.96 -2.87
C LEU A 25 -7.72 48.81 -4.11
N PRO A 26 -6.42 48.55 -3.94
CA PRO A 26 -5.55 48.23 -5.07
C PRO A 26 -5.86 46.82 -5.58
N LYS A 27 -5.97 46.67 -6.90
CA LYS A 27 -6.08 45.37 -7.56
C LYS A 27 -4.71 44.68 -7.47
N ARG A 28 -4.52 43.86 -6.44
CA ARG A 28 -3.31 43.06 -6.21
C ARG A 28 -3.49 41.65 -6.77
N GLY A 29 -2.48 41.13 -7.47
CA GLY A 29 -2.43 39.74 -7.93
C GLY A 29 -2.23 39.57 -9.44
N LEU A 30 -1.94 38.34 -9.84
CA LEU A 30 -1.86 37.93 -11.24
C LEU A 30 -3.26 37.79 -11.84
N SER A 31 -3.40 38.04 -13.13
CA SER A 31 -4.65 37.82 -13.87
C SER A 31 -5.06 36.33 -13.83
N GLY A 32 -6.36 36.05 -13.92
CA GLY A 32 -6.88 34.67 -13.96
C GLY A 32 -6.26 33.83 -15.08
N TYR A 33 -6.09 34.43 -16.27
CA TYR A 33 -5.42 33.77 -17.41
C TYR A 33 -3.94 33.47 -17.13
N SER A 34 -3.23 34.37 -16.45
CA SER A 34 -1.84 34.10 -16.05
C SER A 34 -1.74 32.97 -15.02
N MET A 35 -2.74 32.81 -14.15
CA MET A 35 -2.75 31.71 -13.17
C MET A 35 -3.01 30.36 -13.85
N LEU A 36 -3.91 30.31 -14.83
CA LEU A 36 -4.19 29.10 -15.61
C LEU A 36 -2.99 28.67 -16.46
N THR A 37 -2.32 29.61 -17.12
CA THR A 37 -1.13 29.30 -17.94
C THR A 37 0.03 28.76 -17.10
N ILE A 38 0.27 29.31 -15.91
CA ILE A 38 1.26 28.76 -14.98
C ILE A 38 0.86 27.34 -14.54
N GLY A 39 -0.42 27.13 -14.20
CA GLY A 39 -0.94 25.81 -13.82
C GLY A 39 -0.74 24.76 -14.92
N VAL A 40 -1.11 25.09 -16.17
CA VAL A 40 -0.90 24.21 -17.33
C VAL A 40 0.59 23.96 -17.58
N GLY A 41 1.44 24.99 -17.47
CA GLY A 41 2.88 24.85 -17.62
C GLY A 41 3.51 23.87 -16.62
N VAL A 42 3.12 23.97 -15.34
CA VAL A 42 3.58 23.04 -14.29
C VAL A 42 3.08 21.61 -14.55
N MET A 43 1.83 21.45 -14.98
CA MET A 43 1.28 20.12 -15.30
C MET A 43 2.00 19.49 -16.50
N CYS A 44 2.18 20.23 -17.60
CA CYS A 44 2.91 19.76 -18.77
C CYS A 44 4.35 19.34 -18.43
N PHE A 45 5.04 20.14 -17.59
CA PHE A 45 6.37 19.79 -17.11
C PHE A 45 6.38 18.54 -16.21
N GLY A 46 5.40 18.43 -15.31
CA GLY A 46 5.21 17.26 -14.45
C GLY A 46 5.01 15.98 -15.25
N TYR A 47 4.12 16.00 -16.25
CA TYR A 47 3.89 14.87 -17.14
C TYR A 47 5.14 14.48 -17.92
N TRP A 48 5.86 15.44 -18.51
CA TRP A 48 7.10 15.16 -19.22
C TRP A 48 8.13 14.44 -18.33
N ARG A 49 8.30 14.90 -17.08
CA ARG A 49 9.21 14.27 -16.12
C ARG A 49 8.73 12.88 -15.68
N LEU A 50 7.43 12.70 -15.44
CA LEU A 50 6.83 11.39 -15.13
C LEU A 50 7.01 10.39 -16.27
N PHE A 51 6.85 10.81 -17.53
CA PHE A 51 7.07 9.94 -18.68
C PHE A 51 8.53 9.50 -18.78
N LYS A 52 9.48 10.42 -18.57
CA LYS A 52 10.91 10.07 -18.53
C LYS A 52 11.20 9.06 -17.41
N TRP A 53 10.70 9.34 -16.20
CA TRP A 53 10.91 8.47 -15.04
C TRP A 53 10.27 7.08 -15.20
N ASN A 54 9.05 7.01 -15.72
CA ASN A 54 8.38 5.72 -15.96
C ASN A 54 9.10 4.87 -17.01
N ARG A 55 9.76 5.50 -18.01
CA ARG A 55 10.63 4.79 -18.95
C ARG A 55 11.86 4.22 -18.26
N GLU A 56 12.48 4.97 -17.35
CA GLU A 56 13.62 4.50 -16.55
C GLU A 56 13.20 3.35 -15.62
N ARG A 57 12.09 3.48 -14.87
CA ARG A 57 11.56 2.39 -14.04
C ARG A 57 11.29 1.12 -14.83
N ARG A 58 10.75 1.23 -16.05
CA ARG A 58 10.53 0.08 -16.92
C ARG A 58 11.82 -0.60 -17.33
N ARG A 59 12.88 0.16 -17.63
CA ARG A 59 14.21 -0.40 -17.94
C ARG A 59 14.76 -1.19 -16.76
N LEU A 60 14.70 -0.62 -15.55
CA LEU A 60 15.14 -1.30 -14.33
C LEU A 60 14.33 -2.58 -14.05
N GLN A 61 13.01 -2.55 -14.26
CA GLN A 61 12.17 -3.74 -14.12
C GLN A 61 12.54 -4.83 -15.14
N ILE A 62 12.88 -4.45 -16.36
CA ILE A 62 13.34 -5.41 -17.39
C ILE A 62 14.67 -6.02 -16.95
N GLU A 63 15.63 -5.22 -16.49
CA GLU A 63 16.92 -5.71 -15.97
C GLU A 63 16.73 -6.70 -14.80
N GLU A 64 15.81 -6.42 -13.87
CA GLU A 64 15.48 -7.31 -12.76
C GLU A 64 14.83 -8.63 -13.25
N LEU A 65 13.93 -8.56 -14.22
CA LEU A 65 13.31 -9.74 -14.81
C LEU A 65 14.31 -10.59 -15.59
N GLU A 66 15.22 -9.97 -16.35
CA GLU A 66 16.30 -10.66 -17.06
C GLU A 66 17.25 -11.35 -16.08
N ALA A 67 17.64 -10.67 -15.00
CA ALA A 67 18.43 -11.26 -13.91
C ALA A 67 17.72 -12.46 -13.28
N ARG A 68 16.40 -12.36 -13.06
CA ARG A 68 15.60 -13.48 -12.56
C ARG A 68 15.59 -14.65 -13.53
N ILE A 69 15.31 -14.40 -14.83
CA ILE A 69 15.28 -15.43 -15.88
C ILE A 69 16.61 -16.18 -15.96
N ALA A 70 17.74 -15.48 -15.81
CA ALA A 70 19.06 -16.11 -15.78
C ALA A 70 19.25 -17.08 -14.59
N LEU A 71 18.63 -16.81 -13.44
CA LEU A 71 18.72 -17.65 -12.24
C LEU A 71 17.66 -18.77 -12.18
N LEU A 72 16.52 -18.61 -12.86
CA LEU A 72 15.41 -19.57 -12.88
C LEU A 72 15.83 -21.03 -13.11
N PRO A 73 16.67 -21.40 -14.11
CA PRO A 73 16.95 -22.81 -14.38
C PRO A 73 17.69 -23.50 -13.21
N LEU A 74 18.55 -22.77 -12.50
CA LEU A 74 19.25 -23.30 -11.33
C LEU A 74 18.28 -23.53 -10.17
N LEU A 75 17.45 -22.52 -9.87
CA LEU A 75 16.46 -22.61 -8.80
C LEU A 75 15.43 -23.72 -9.07
N GLN A 76 15.02 -23.88 -10.33
CA GLN A 76 14.12 -24.96 -10.74
C GLN A 76 14.76 -26.33 -10.50
N ALA A 77 16.01 -26.53 -10.94
CA ALA A 77 16.71 -27.80 -10.74
C ALA A 77 16.92 -28.14 -9.25
N GLU A 78 17.22 -27.15 -8.40
CA GLU A 78 17.31 -27.36 -6.96
C GLU A 78 15.97 -27.72 -6.33
N GLN A 79 14.90 -27.06 -6.75
CA GLN A 79 13.54 -27.33 -6.28
C GLN A 79 13.08 -28.73 -6.68
N ASP A 80 13.28 -29.13 -7.94
CA ASP A 80 12.92 -30.46 -8.46
C ASP A 80 13.68 -31.56 -7.68
N ARG A 81 14.99 -31.37 -7.45
CA ARG A 81 15.80 -32.29 -6.63
C ARG A 81 15.29 -32.40 -5.20
N ARG A 82 14.92 -31.27 -4.57
CA ARG A 82 14.38 -31.26 -3.21
C ARG A 82 13.04 -32.00 -3.15
N GLN A 83 12.15 -31.76 -4.11
CA GLN A 83 10.84 -32.42 -4.16
C GLN A 83 10.96 -33.93 -4.33
N LEU A 84 11.78 -34.39 -5.28
CA LEU A 84 11.98 -35.82 -5.51
C LEU A 84 12.63 -36.53 -4.31
N ARG A 85 13.55 -35.87 -3.59
CA ARG A 85 14.11 -36.43 -2.34
C ARG A 85 13.03 -36.64 -1.28
N MET A 86 12.19 -35.65 -1.03
CA MET A 86 11.12 -35.77 -0.02
C MET A 86 10.10 -36.83 -0.40
N LEU A 87 9.72 -36.92 -1.68
CA LEU A 87 8.81 -37.97 -2.14
C LEU A 87 9.43 -39.37 -2.00
N ARG A 88 10.74 -39.48 -2.25
CA ARG A 88 11.45 -40.75 -2.09
C ARG A 88 11.49 -41.18 -0.62
N GLU A 89 11.79 -40.26 0.28
CA GLU A 89 11.75 -40.48 1.74
C GLU A 89 10.35 -40.93 2.18
N ASN A 90 9.29 -40.21 1.75
CA ASN A 90 7.91 -40.54 2.11
C ASN A 90 7.49 -41.92 1.59
N LEU A 91 7.90 -42.31 0.37
CA LEU A 91 7.63 -43.63 -0.19
C LEU A 91 8.35 -44.75 0.57
N GLU A 92 9.58 -44.51 1.02
CA GLU A 92 10.35 -45.46 1.84
C GLU A 92 9.71 -45.65 3.22
N GLU A 93 9.27 -44.56 3.86
CA GLU A 93 8.54 -44.61 5.13
C GLU A 93 7.16 -45.27 4.99
N GLU A 94 6.42 -44.96 3.91
CA GLU A 94 5.13 -45.59 3.61
C GLU A 94 5.28 -47.12 3.47
N ALA A 95 6.31 -47.59 2.76
CA ALA A 95 6.57 -49.02 2.61
C ALA A 95 6.82 -49.72 3.95
N VAL A 96 7.48 -49.04 4.89
CA VAL A 96 7.76 -49.58 6.23
C VAL A 96 6.51 -49.60 7.09
N VAL A 97 5.71 -48.52 7.07
CA VAL A 97 4.51 -48.38 7.90
C VAL A 97 3.35 -49.25 7.40
N MET A 98 3.19 -49.41 6.09
CA MET A 98 2.04 -50.09 5.47
C MET A 98 2.24 -51.56 5.15
N LYS A 99 3.36 -52.16 5.57
CA LYS A 99 3.70 -53.58 5.30
C LYS A 99 2.64 -54.58 5.78
N ASP A 100 1.91 -54.25 6.84
CA ASP A 100 1.00 -55.18 7.54
C ASP A 100 -0.46 -55.04 7.05
N VAL A 101 -0.77 -54.07 6.18
CA VAL A 101 -2.14 -53.79 5.73
C VAL A 101 -2.44 -54.54 4.43
N PRO A 102 -3.42 -55.46 4.41
CA PRO A 102 -3.73 -56.24 3.22
C PRO A 102 -4.37 -55.35 2.13
N GLY A 103 -3.89 -55.48 0.88
CA GLY A 103 -4.44 -54.78 -0.28
C GLY A 103 -3.88 -53.36 -0.51
N TRP A 104 -2.95 -52.89 0.34
CA TRP A 104 -2.28 -51.61 0.12
C TRP A 104 -1.15 -51.74 -0.91
N LYS A 105 -1.14 -50.85 -1.92
CA LYS A 105 -0.05 -50.75 -2.89
C LYS A 105 0.72 -49.46 -2.65
N VAL A 106 1.99 -49.61 -2.28
CA VAL A 106 2.87 -48.46 -2.01
C VAL A 106 3.06 -47.63 -3.28
N GLY A 107 2.85 -46.33 -3.18
CA GLY A 107 3.07 -45.40 -4.30
C GLY A 107 2.10 -45.55 -5.48
N GLU A 108 0.93 -46.15 -5.28
CA GLU A 108 -0.12 -46.18 -6.30
C GLU A 108 -0.65 -44.77 -6.56
N ASN A 109 -0.73 -44.39 -7.84
CA ASN A 109 -1.24 -43.08 -8.21
C ASN A 109 -2.76 -43.02 -7.97
N VAL A 110 -3.23 -41.98 -7.28
CA VAL A 110 -4.66 -41.75 -7.05
C VAL A 110 -5.38 -41.38 -8.35
N PHE A 111 -4.66 -40.77 -9.28
CA PHE A 111 -5.20 -40.37 -10.57
C PHE A 111 -5.09 -41.51 -11.60
N HIS A 112 -6.10 -41.63 -12.48
CA HIS A 112 -6.13 -42.60 -13.57
C HIS A 112 -5.18 -42.27 -14.74
N THR A 113 -4.29 -41.28 -14.59
CA THR A 113 -3.39 -40.81 -15.66
C THR A 113 -1.94 -41.10 -15.33
N ASP A 114 -1.16 -41.51 -16.33
CA ASP A 114 0.30 -41.71 -16.19
C ASP A 114 1.10 -40.40 -16.19
N ARG A 115 0.43 -39.25 -16.32
CA ARG A 115 1.04 -37.93 -16.29
C ARG A 115 1.51 -37.59 -14.88
N TRP A 116 2.69 -36.99 -14.77
CA TRP A 116 3.16 -36.39 -13.53
C TRP A 116 2.21 -35.30 -13.03
N VAL A 117 1.79 -35.41 -11.77
CA VAL A 117 1.01 -34.40 -11.06
C VAL A 117 1.90 -33.79 -9.98
N ALA A 118 1.93 -32.46 -9.90
CA ALA A 118 2.68 -31.78 -8.87
C ALA A 118 2.09 -32.12 -7.49
N PRO A 119 2.90 -32.58 -6.54
CA PRO A 119 2.40 -33.05 -5.26
C PRO A 119 1.92 -31.89 -4.39
N LEU A 120 0.92 -32.15 -3.56
CA LEU A 120 0.39 -31.17 -2.62
C LEU A 120 1.39 -30.92 -1.49
N THR A 121 1.30 -29.74 -0.87
CA THR A 121 2.13 -29.43 0.32
C THR A 121 1.85 -30.39 1.47
N GLU A 122 0.63 -30.90 1.58
CA GLU A 122 0.27 -31.88 2.62
C GLU A 122 0.93 -33.24 2.34
N GLU A 123 0.97 -33.69 1.09
CA GLU A 123 1.62 -34.95 0.69
C GLU A 123 3.13 -34.93 0.97
N LEU A 124 3.79 -33.79 0.74
CA LEU A 124 5.23 -33.63 1.01
C LEU A 124 5.56 -33.60 2.50
N PHE A 125 4.74 -32.93 3.32
CA PHE A 125 5.07 -32.61 4.71
C PHE A 125 4.26 -33.42 5.75
N ASN A 126 3.52 -34.47 5.36
CA ASN A 126 2.66 -35.23 6.28
C ASN A 126 3.43 -35.92 7.42
N LEU A 127 4.60 -36.49 7.12
CA LEU A 127 5.41 -37.26 8.09
C LEU A 127 6.35 -36.37 8.90
N ARG A 128 6.48 -35.10 8.49
CA ARG A 128 7.38 -34.11 9.12
C ARG A 128 6.71 -33.43 10.31
N PRO A 129 7.48 -32.79 11.22
CA PRO A 129 6.90 -32.06 12.32
C PRO A 129 5.92 -30.99 11.83
N ARG A 130 4.78 -30.87 12.52
CA ARG A 130 3.68 -29.98 12.15
C ARG A 130 4.12 -28.52 11.94
N GLU A 131 5.14 -28.09 12.66
CA GLU A 131 5.72 -26.74 12.54
C GLU A 131 6.26 -26.45 11.14
N GLU A 132 6.92 -27.42 10.50
CA GLU A 132 7.44 -27.28 9.13
C GLU A 132 6.31 -27.10 8.12
N LEU A 133 5.25 -27.90 8.25
CA LEU A 133 4.06 -27.79 7.40
C LEU A 133 3.42 -26.40 7.55
N LEU A 134 3.21 -25.94 8.79
CA LEU A 134 2.65 -24.63 9.06
C LEU A 134 3.53 -23.50 8.52
N HIS A 135 4.85 -23.62 8.65
CA HIS A 135 5.79 -22.64 8.11
C HIS A 135 5.75 -22.59 6.58
N LYS A 136 5.64 -23.73 5.89
CA LYS A 136 5.50 -23.76 4.42
C LYS A 136 4.17 -23.23 3.93
N ARG A 137 3.07 -23.55 4.64
CA ARG A 137 1.71 -23.10 4.28
C ARG A 137 1.51 -21.61 4.55
N PHE A 138 1.95 -21.11 5.70
CA PHE A 138 1.62 -19.76 6.17
C PHE A 138 2.81 -18.81 6.29
N GLY A 139 4.05 -19.29 6.11
CA GLY A 139 5.25 -18.47 6.33
C GLY A 139 5.28 -17.17 5.51
N PHE A 140 4.83 -17.22 4.26
CA PHE A 140 4.72 -16.01 3.42
C PHE A 140 3.69 -15.00 3.98
N LEU A 141 2.55 -15.51 4.47
CA LEU A 141 1.47 -14.68 5.00
C LEU A 141 1.83 -14.06 6.35
N TRP A 142 2.56 -14.80 7.20
CA TRP A 142 2.98 -14.36 8.52
C TRP A 142 4.22 -13.46 8.49
N GLY A 143 5.06 -13.55 7.45
CA GLY A 143 6.26 -12.71 7.31
C GLY A 143 5.97 -11.22 7.07
N THR A 144 4.75 -10.87 6.64
CA THR A 144 4.38 -9.48 6.29
C THR A 144 3.47 -8.82 7.33
N ARG A 145 2.98 -9.57 8.32
CA ARG A 145 2.15 -9.05 9.42
C ARG A 145 2.88 -9.24 10.74
N PRO A 146 3.20 -8.17 11.51
CA PRO A 146 3.73 -8.37 12.84
C PRO A 146 2.73 -9.21 13.62
N MET A 147 3.23 -10.28 14.26
CA MET A 147 2.48 -11.29 15.02
C MET A 147 1.46 -10.67 16.01
N SER A 148 1.71 -9.42 16.43
CA SER A 148 0.82 -8.56 17.23
C SER A 148 -0.57 -8.29 16.60
N THR A 149 -0.69 -8.19 15.28
CA THR A 149 -1.96 -7.76 14.64
C THR A 149 -2.96 -8.90 14.42
N MET A 150 -2.50 -10.17 14.41
CA MET A 150 -3.40 -11.33 14.25
C MET A 150 -3.99 -11.82 15.57
N LEU A 151 -3.27 -11.72 16.69
CA LEU A 151 -3.81 -12.09 18.01
C LEU A 151 -5.01 -11.22 18.40
N ILE A 152 -5.00 -9.93 18.03
CA ILE A 152 -6.12 -9.01 18.29
C ILE A 152 -7.33 -9.34 17.41
N SER A 153 -7.13 -9.84 16.18
CA SER A 153 -8.24 -10.16 15.26
C SER A 153 -8.85 -11.55 15.46
N LEU A 154 -8.11 -12.51 16.03
CA LEU A 154 -8.62 -13.86 16.37
C LEU A 154 -9.21 -13.94 17.79
N MET A 155 -8.81 -13.05 18.70
CA MET A 155 -9.37 -12.98 20.06
C MET A 155 -10.48 -11.96 20.23
N ALA A 156 -10.83 -11.17 19.22
CA ALA A 156 -11.99 -10.28 19.30
C ALA A 156 -13.28 -11.12 19.23
N PRO A 157 -14.06 -11.26 20.32
CA PRO A 157 -15.40 -11.79 20.19
C PRO A 157 -16.16 -10.87 19.23
N LYS A 158 -16.89 -11.46 18.28
CA LYS A 158 -17.87 -10.77 17.44
C LYS A 158 -18.94 -10.14 18.36
N LYS A 159 -18.63 -8.99 18.96
CA LYS A 159 -19.62 -8.12 19.55
C LYS A 159 -20.08 -7.21 18.43
N CYS A 160 -21.24 -7.56 17.88
CA CYS A 160 -22.13 -6.62 17.25
C CYS A 160 -22.23 -5.40 18.19
N ALA A 161 -21.67 -4.27 17.78
CA ALA A 161 -21.88 -2.99 18.43
C ALA A 161 -22.43 -2.04 17.37
N VAL A 162 -23.75 -1.95 17.36
CA VAL A 162 -24.49 -0.83 16.81
C VAL A 162 -24.11 0.41 17.62
N SER A 163 -23.84 1.49 16.90
CA SER A 163 -24.14 2.89 17.23
C SER A 163 -23.01 3.87 17.55
N PHE A 164 -23.26 5.06 16.99
CA PHE A 164 -23.08 6.41 17.51
C PHE A 164 -21.92 7.25 16.96
N SER A 165 -22.34 8.20 16.12
CA SER A 165 -21.66 9.43 15.75
C SER A 165 -21.14 10.19 16.96
N GLY A 166 -19.89 10.65 16.92
CA GLY A 166 -19.38 11.61 17.90
C GLY A 166 -17.86 11.56 18.05
N THR A 167 -17.15 12.22 17.14
CA THR A 167 -15.71 12.42 17.22
C THR A 167 -15.36 13.39 18.34
N HIS A 168 -14.86 12.86 19.46
CA HIS A 168 -14.12 13.62 20.46
C HIS A 168 -12.69 13.90 19.97
N TYR A 169 -12.31 15.18 19.89
CA TYR A 169 -10.92 15.61 19.70
C TYR A 169 -10.27 15.81 21.07
N LEU A 170 -9.23 15.04 21.37
CA LEU A 170 -8.30 15.25 22.49
C LEU A 170 -7.04 15.98 22.02
N VAL A 171 -6.57 16.89 22.86
CA VAL A 171 -5.50 17.86 22.64
C VAL A 171 -4.11 17.27 22.96
N ARG A 172 -3.10 17.70 22.17
CA ARG A 172 -1.62 17.80 22.38
C ARG A 172 -0.75 16.89 21.48
N PRO A 173 0.53 17.23 21.22
CA PRO A 173 1.27 18.49 21.37
C PRO A 173 1.98 18.98 20.08
N VAL A 174 2.45 20.23 20.17
CA VAL A 174 3.30 20.95 19.22
C VAL A 174 4.63 20.23 18.99
N LEU A 175 4.96 19.90 17.73
CA LEU A 175 6.34 19.84 17.19
C LEU A 175 6.31 19.61 15.66
N ASN A 176 6.58 20.70 14.93
CA ASN A 176 7.28 20.78 13.64
C ASN A 176 6.95 19.74 12.53
N VAL A 177 5.84 19.92 11.80
CA VAL A 177 5.37 19.04 10.70
C VAL A 177 5.32 19.78 9.34
N SER A 178 6.31 20.60 9.01
CA SER A 178 6.32 21.34 7.73
C SER A 178 7.12 20.68 6.59
N ARG A 179 7.73 19.51 6.81
CA ARG A 179 8.52 18.81 5.76
C ARG A 179 8.17 17.36 5.46
N ILE A 180 7.25 16.74 6.20
CA ILE A 180 6.92 15.31 6.03
C ILE A 180 5.56 15.10 5.35
N LEU A 181 4.70 16.11 5.32
CA LEU A 181 3.34 15.99 4.75
C LEU A 181 3.25 16.09 3.23
N PHE A 182 4.28 16.59 2.52
CA PHE A 182 4.19 16.78 1.07
C PHE A 182 4.60 15.56 0.24
N ILE A 183 5.37 14.62 0.81
CA ILE A 183 5.78 13.38 0.11
C ILE A 183 4.75 12.26 0.38
N SER A 184 4.17 12.23 1.58
CA SER A 184 3.25 11.17 2.03
C SER A 184 1.88 11.15 1.34
N VAL A 185 1.44 12.27 0.75
CA VAL A 185 0.12 12.38 0.09
C VAL A 185 0.17 11.92 -1.37
N LEU A 186 1.34 11.99 -2.02
CA LEU A 186 1.50 11.58 -3.43
C LEU A 186 1.76 10.08 -3.59
N ASP A 187 2.37 9.41 -2.60
CA ASP A 187 2.56 7.95 -2.66
C ASP A 187 1.28 7.15 -2.38
N ARG A 188 0.25 7.77 -1.78
CA ARG A 188 -1.01 7.07 -1.45
C ARG A 188 -2.03 7.06 -2.61
N PHE A 189 -1.75 7.73 -3.72
CA PHE A 189 -2.66 7.82 -4.88
C PHE A 189 -2.32 6.86 -6.04
N VAL A 190 -1.29 6.01 -5.91
CA VAL A 190 -0.82 5.11 -6.99
C VAL A 190 -1.05 3.62 -6.68
N GLN A 191 -1.69 3.29 -5.56
CA GLN A 191 -2.14 1.93 -5.26
C GLN A 191 -3.66 1.88 -5.22
N GLU A 192 -4.28 2.01 -6.41
CA GLU A 192 -5.50 1.27 -6.66
C GLU A 192 -5.12 -0.21 -6.79
N PRO A 193 -5.73 -1.14 -6.03
CA PRO A 193 -5.60 -2.55 -6.31
C PRO A 193 -6.25 -2.82 -7.66
N ILE A 194 -5.47 -3.30 -8.62
CA ILE A 194 -6.02 -3.97 -9.80
C ILE A 194 -6.71 -5.24 -9.27
N CYS A 195 -8.02 -5.15 -9.04
CA CYS A 195 -8.89 -6.32 -9.02
C CYS A 195 -8.86 -6.89 -10.45
N GLN A 196 -8.05 -7.92 -10.67
CA GLN A 196 -8.24 -8.77 -11.83
C GLN A 196 -9.51 -9.58 -11.59
N ASP A 197 -10.56 -9.31 -12.36
CA ASP A 197 -11.71 -10.21 -12.44
C ASP A 197 -11.25 -11.58 -12.97
N PRO A 198 -11.78 -12.70 -12.44
CA PRO A 198 -11.47 -14.01 -12.97
C PRO A 198 -12.01 -14.15 -14.40
N VAL A 199 -11.12 -14.47 -15.34
CA VAL A 199 -11.47 -14.77 -16.73
C VAL A 199 -12.42 -15.98 -16.73
N PRO A 200 -13.62 -15.90 -17.33
CA PRO A 200 -14.48 -17.07 -17.47
C PRO A 200 -13.84 -18.02 -18.50
N PHE A 201 -13.42 -19.20 -18.02
CA PHE A 201 -13.14 -20.35 -18.86
C PHE A 201 -14.46 -20.80 -19.48
N LEU A 202 -14.69 -20.44 -20.75
CA LEU A 202 -15.77 -21.01 -21.55
C LEU A 202 -15.33 -22.37 -22.08
N THR A 203 -16.23 -23.34 -21.92
CA THR A 203 -16.35 -24.57 -22.71
C THR A 203 -16.39 -24.29 -24.20
#